data_AF-A0A8T6SBY8-F1
#
_entry.id   AF-A0A8T6SBY8-F1
#
_cell.length_a   1.000
_cell.length_b   1.000
_cell.length_c   1.000
_cell.angle_alpha   90.00
_cell.angle_beta   90.00
_cell.angle_gamma   90.00
#
_symmetry.space_group_name_H-M   'P 1'
#
loop_
_entity.id
_entity.type
_entity.pdbx_description
1 polymer ?
#
loop_
_entity_poly.entity_id
_entity_poly.type
_entity_poly.pdbx_seq_one_letter_code
_entity_poly.pdbx_strand_id
1 'polypeptide(L)'
;LFLHEPTINKILGRELSIALEDNASLVDAIREVDKMINRKGGFPVSEYRSLLHMVYNPVENRFYKQVAVIAYDESGQSLNIREDPKKQLPAGITVTLIPAGGCIS
;
A
#
# COMPACT_ATOMS: atom_id res chain seq x y z
N LEU A 1 4.28 -4.11 -6.32
CA LEU A 1 3.04 -3.58 -5.71
C LEU A 1 2.12 -3.08 -6.82
N PHE A 2 0.92 -3.63 -6.91
CA PHE A 2 -0.15 -3.14 -7.77
C PHE A 2 -1.09 -2.23 -6.97
N LEU A 3 -1.18 -0.95 -7.35
CA LEU A 3 -2.05 0.01 -6.69
C LEU A 3 -3.32 0.24 -7.52
N HIS A 4 -4.48 0.10 -6.90
CA HIS A 4 -5.77 0.35 -7.52
C HIS A 4 -6.37 1.67 -7.03
N GLU A 5 -5.67 2.77 -7.27
CA GLU A 5 -6.19 4.12 -7.02
C GLU A 5 -5.88 5.00 -8.23
N PRO A 6 -6.90 5.38 -9.05
CA PRO A 6 -6.68 6.08 -10.32
C PRO A 6 -5.89 7.38 -10.20
N THR A 7 -6.04 8.11 -9.10
CA THR A 7 -5.44 9.44 -8.93
C THR A 7 -3.93 9.34 -8.72
N ILE A 8 -3.48 8.41 -7.88
CA ILE A 8 -2.08 8.08 -7.64
C ILE A 8 -1.47 7.39 -8.86
N ASN A 9 -2.23 6.50 -9.53
CA ASN A 9 -1.75 5.77 -10.70
C ASN A 9 -1.39 6.69 -11.88
N LYS A 10 -2.00 7.88 -11.99
CA LYS A 10 -1.61 8.90 -12.97
C LYS A 10 -0.18 9.43 -12.76
N ILE A 11 0.33 9.34 -11.53
CA ILE A 11 1.62 9.91 -11.13
C ILE A 11 2.73 8.86 -11.19
N LEU A 12 2.48 7.66 -10.68
CA LEU A 12 3.49 6.61 -10.51
C LEU A 12 3.31 5.41 -11.44
N GLY A 13 2.19 5.33 -12.16
CA GLY A 13 1.76 4.10 -12.82
C GLY A 13 1.05 3.16 -11.85
N ARG A 14 0.46 2.09 -12.41
CA ARG A 14 -0.33 1.11 -11.65
C ARG A 14 0.53 0.07 -10.93
N GLU A 15 1.66 -0.28 -11.52
CA GLU A 15 2.59 -1.30 -11.03
C GLU A 15 3.89 -0.64 -10.59
N LEU A 16 4.31 -0.95 -9.37
CA LEU A 16 5.49 -0.38 -8.73
C LEU A 16 6.42 -1.51 -8.29
N SER A 17 7.66 -1.49 -8.80
CA SER A 17 8.76 -2.28 -8.26
C SER A 17 9.44 -1.48 -7.15
N ILE A 18 9.39 -1.98 -5.92
CA ILE A 18 9.89 -1.30 -4.73
C ILE A 18 10.97 -2.18 -4.11
N ALA A 19 12.19 -1.66 -4.00
CA ALA A 19 13.25 -2.28 -3.23
C ALA A 19 13.12 -1.83 -1.77
N LEU A 20 13.17 -2.80 -0.84
CA LEU A 20 13.01 -2.57 0.59
C LEU A 20 14.16 -3.22 1.35
N GLU A 21 14.36 -2.77 2.59
CA GLU A 21 15.28 -3.42 3.52
C GLU A 21 14.78 -4.83 3.91
N ASP A 22 15.70 -5.72 4.30
CA ASP A 22 15.40 -7.14 4.53
C ASP A 22 14.27 -7.39 5.56
N ASN A 23 14.11 -6.49 6.53
CA ASN A 23 13.12 -6.58 7.61
C ASN A 23 11.86 -5.72 7.36
N ALA A 24 11.69 -5.20 6.14
CA ALA A 24 10.60 -4.27 5.84
C ALA A 24 9.22 -4.93 5.89
N SER A 25 8.24 -4.15 6.34
CA SER A 25 6.83 -4.53 6.38
C SER A 25 6.03 -3.94 5.21
N LEU A 26 4.76 -4.33 5.08
CA LEU A 26 3.86 -3.69 4.11
C LEU A 26 3.67 -2.20 4.42
N VAL A 27 3.66 -1.82 5.69
CA VAL A 27 3.62 -0.39 6.09
C VAL A 27 4.84 0.36 5.56
N ASP A 28 6.02 -0.25 5.55
CA ASP A 28 7.24 0.37 5.04
C ASP A 28 7.23 0.48 3.52
N ALA A 29 6.69 -0.54 2.82
CA ALA A 29 6.43 -0.47 1.39
C ALA A 29 5.52 0.72 1.02
N ILE A 30 4.42 0.90 1.77
CA ILE A 30 3.47 2.01 1.55
C ILE A 30 4.13 3.36 1.86
N ARG A 31 4.98 3.45 2.88
CA ARG A 31 5.76 4.67 3.16
C ARG A 31 6.73 5.01 2.03
N GLU A 32 7.33 4.03 1.37
CA GLU A 32 8.19 4.30 0.22
C GLU A 32 7.38 4.85 -0.96
N VAL A 33 6.16 4.33 -1.19
CA VAL A 33 5.23 4.92 -2.16
C VAL A 33 4.92 6.38 -1.80
N ASP A 34 4.66 6.69 -0.54
CA ASP A 34 4.45 8.08 -0.10
C ASP A 34 5.63 9.00 -0.42
N LYS A 35 6.87 8.52 -0.21
CA LYS A 35 8.08 9.27 -0.62
C LYS A 35 8.13 9.46 -2.14
N MET A 36 7.80 8.44 -2.93
CA MET A 36 7.76 8.54 -4.39
C MET A 36 6.73 9.57 -4.86
N ILE A 37 5.54 9.59 -4.27
CA ILE A 37 4.49 10.58 -4.57
C ILE A 37 4.95 11.99 -4.20
N ASN A 38 5.54 12.16 -3.02
CA ASN A 38 6.04 13.47 -2.57
C ASN A 38 7.14 14.04 -3.49
N ARG A 39 8.02 13.18 -4.02
CA ARG A 39 9.02 13.57 -5.04
C ARG A 39 8.40 14.04 -6.36
N LYS A 40 7.11 13.76 -6.60
CA LYS A 40 6.36 14.13 -7.82
C LYS A 40 5.45 15.34 -7.63
N GLY A 41 5.52 16.02 -6.48
CA GLY A 41 4.77 17.26 -6.22
C GLY A 41 3.69 17.15 -5.15
N GLY A 42 3.58 16.00 -4.46
CA GLY A 42 2.70 15.82 -3.30
C GLY A 42 1.55 14.85 -3.54
N PHE A 43 0.81 14.55 -2.47
CA PHE A 43 -0.27 13.57 -2.49
C PHE A 43 -1.51 14.10 -3.21
N PRO A 44 -2.08 13.36 -4.19
CA PRO A 44 -3.06 13.93 -5.11
C PRO A 44 -4.53 13.78 -4.68
N VAL A 45 -4.81 13.10 -3.56
CA VAL A 45 -6.19 12.88 -3.08
C VAL A 45 -6.49 13.86 -1.93
N SER A 46 -7.45 14.76 -2.13
CA SER A 46 -7.69 15.96 -1.31
C SER A 46 -8.00 15.68 0.17
N GLU A 47 -8.63 14.55 0.47
CA GLU A 47 -9.08 14.20 1.83
C GLU A 47 -7.98 13.56 2.68
N TYR A 48 -6.83 13.23 2.07
CA TYR A 48 -5.78 12.46 2.71
C TYR A 48 -4.43 13.14 2.57
N ARG A 49 -3.57 12.97 3.59
CA ARG A 49 -2.22 13.50 3.58
C ARG A 49 -1.21 12.60 2.87
N SER A 50 -1.52 11.30 2.76
CA SER A 50 -0.64 10.28 2.19
C SER A 50 -1.43 8.99 1.91
N LEU A 51 -0.86 8.06 1.15
CA LEU A 51 -1.42 6.73 0.92
C LEU A 51 -1.51 5.96 2.23
N LEU A 52 -0.49 6.04 3.09
CA LEU A 52 -0.53 5.43 4.41
C LEU A 52 -1.71 5.95 5.24
N HIS A 53 -1.94 7.27 5.23
CA HIS A 53 -3.10 7.88 5.89
C HIS A 53 -4.43 7.39 5.31
N MET A 54 -4.48 7.11 4.01
CA MET A 54 -5.68 6.62 3.34
C MET A 54 -6.02 5.16 3.70
N VAL A 55 -5.03 4.33 4.00
CA VAL A 55 -5.24 2.87 4.09
C VAL A 55 -5.05 2.25 5.48
N TYR A 56 -4.32 2.91 6.39
CA TYR A 56 -3.86 2.30 7.63
C TYR A 56 -4.22 3.12 8.87
N ASN A 57 -4.76 2.45 9.89
CA ASN A 57 -4.98 3.01 11.22
C ASN A 57 -3.74 2.74 12.10
N PRO A 58 -2.94 3.76 12.47
CA PRO A 58 -1.76 3.58 13.29
C PRO A 58 -2.06 3.27 14.76
N VAL A 59 -3.24 3.64 15.27
CA VAL A 59 -3.64 3.42 16.66
C VAL A 59 -4.00 1.94 16.88
N GLU A 60 -4.78 1.37 15.95
CA GLU A 60 -5.23 -0.03 16.02
C GLU A 60 -4.27 -1.01 15.31
N ASN A 61 -3.17 -0.51 14.74
CA ASN A 61 -2.20 -1.28 13.97
C ASN A 61 -2.82 -2.17 12.87
N ARG A 62 -3.78 -1.63 12.11
CA ARG A 62 -4.51 -2.40 11.09
C ARG A 62 -4.89 -1.56 9.88
N PHE A 63 -5.08 -2.20 8.73
CA PHE A 63 -5.70 -1.55 7.58
C PHE A 63 -7.18 -1.26 7.84
N TYR A 64 -7.71 -0.18 7.27
CA TYR A 64 -9.13 0.11 7.34
C TYR A 64 -9.94 -1.04 6.72
N LYS A 65 -11.15 -1.28 7.24
CA LYS A 65 -12.01 -2.40 6.81
C LYS A 65 -12.27 -2.42 5.30
N GLN A 66 -12.42 -1.23 4.71
CA GLN A 66 -12.69 -1.01 3.29
C GLN A 66 -11.49 -1.23 2.36
N VAL A 67 -10.27 -1.30 2.88
CA VAL A 67 -9.07 -1.49 2.06
C VAL A 67 -8.93 -2.97 1.75
N ALA A 68 -8.77 -3.35 0.48
CA ALA A 68 -8.37 -4.70 0.14
C ALA A 68 -6.84 -4.78 0.06
N VAL A 69 -6.29 -5.80 0.73
CA VAL A 69 -4.87 -6.17 0.64
C VAL A 69 -4.82 -7.62 0.23
N ILE A 70 -4.29 -7.87 -0.96
CA ILE A 70 -4.13 -9.21 -1.52
C ILE A 70 -2.63 -9.39 -1.76
N ALA A 71 -2.08 -10.53 -1.36
CA ALA A 71 -0.67 -10.79 -1.55
C ALA A 71 -0.42 -12.21 -2.00
N TYR A 72 0.58 -12.37 -2.85
CA TYR A 72 1.02 -13.63 -3.41
C TYR A 72 2.53 -13.72 -3.30
N ASP A 73 3.05 -14.87 -2.90
CA ASP A 73 4.47 -15.17 -3.06
C ASP A 73 4.85 -15.39 -4.53
N GLU A 74 6.13 -15.67 -4.79
CA GLU A 74 6.64 -15.93 -6.14
C GLU A 74 6.01 -17.18 -6.81
N SER A 75 5.48 -18.11 -6.01
CA SER A 75 4.79 -19.31 -6.52
C SER A 75 3.32 -19.05 -6.86
N GLY A 76 2.80 -17.86 -6.54
CA GLY A 76 1.39 -17.51 -6.69
C GLY A 76 0.51 -17.99 -5.53
N GLN A 77 1.10 -18.45 -4.42
CA GLN A 77 0.34 -18.82 -3.22
C GLN A 77 -0.09 -17.57 -2.46
N SER A 78 -1.36 -17.50 -2.07
CA SER A 78 -1.90 -16.37 -1.32
C SER A 78 -1.30 -16.28 0.09
N LEU A 79 -0.88 -15.08 0.48
CA LEU A 79 -0.33 -14.79 1.80
C LEU A 79 -1.27 -13.89 2.60
N ASN A 80 -1.49 -14.25 3.88
CA ASN A 80 -2.23 -13.40 4.81
C ASN A 80 -1.29 -12.39 5.47
N ILE A 81 -1.10 -11.25 4.82
CA ILE A 81 -0.29 -10.12 5.33
C ILE A 81 -1.13 -8.99 5.92
N ARG A 82 -2.48 -9.13 5.88
CA ARG A 82 -3.41 -8.12 6.40
C ARG A 82 -3.54 -8.15 7.91
N GLU A 83 -3.48 -9.35 8.50
CA GLU A 83 -3.65 -9.56 9.95
C GLU A 83 -2.56 -8.90 10.78
N ASP A 84 -1.33 -8.87 10.26
CA ASP A 84 -0.21 -8.19 10.89
C ASP A 84 0.52 -7.30 9.87
N PRO A 85 0.08 -6.03 9.70
CA PRO A 85 0.64 -5.10 8.72
C PRO A 85 2.12 -4.78 8.92
N LYS A 86 2.64 -5.01 10.13
CA LYS A 86 4.04 -4.76 10.51
C LYS A 86 4.89 -6.04 10.45
N LYS A 87 4.30 -7.18 10.13
CA LYS A 87 5.04 -8.40 9.86
C LYS A 87 5.98 -8.17 8.68
N GLN A 88 7.18 -8.71 8.81
CA GLN A 88 8.17 -8.74 7.74
C GLN A 88 7.58 -9.38 6.48
N LEU A 89 7.77 -8.71 5.35
CA LEU A 89 7.39 -9.24 4.05
C LEU A 89 8.39 -10.30 3.58
N PRO A 90 7.92 -11.43 3.04
CA PRO A 90 8.77 -12.33 2.27
C PRO A 90 9.38 -11.62 1.05
N ALA A 91 10.59 -12.04 0.67
CA ALA A 91 11.20 -11.61 -0.57
C ALA A 91 10.35 -12.03 -1.78
N GLY A 92 10.38 -11.23 -2.85
CA GLY A 92 9.70 -11.56 -4.11
C GLY A 92 8.17 -11.46 -4.09
N ILE A 93 7.58 -10.95 -3.01
CA ILE A 93 6.13 -10.88 -2.87
C ILE A 93 5.49 -9.89 -3.84
N THR A 94 4.37 -10.30 -4.44
CA THR A 94 3.46 -9.41 -5.16
C THR A 94 2.29 -9.03 -4.27
N VAL A 95 2.14 -7.73 -4.00
CA VAL A 95 1.01 -7.17 -3.26
C VAL A 95 0.10 -6.38 -4.20
N THR A 96 -1.20 -6.59 -4.11
CA THR A 96 -2.24 -5.73 -4.68
C THR A 96 -2.92 -4.97 -3.55
N LEU A 97 -2.86 -3.64 -3.62
CA LEU A 97 -3.49 -2.73 -2.68
C LEU A 97 -4.64 -2.03 -3.40
N ILE A 98 -5.84 -2.17 -2.85
CA ILE A 98 -7.04 -1.48 -3.34
C ILE A 98 -7.50 -0.54 -2.23
N PRO A 99 -7.05 0.71 -2.23
CA PRO A 99 -7.67 1.75 -1.42
C PRO A 99 -9.09 1.93 -1.96
N ALA A 100 -10.11 1.67 -1.14
CA ALA A 100 -11.45 2.12 -1.51
C ALA A 100 -11.45 3.65 -1.45
N GLY A 101 -11.42 4.30 -2.62
CA GLY A 101 -11.90 5.68 -2.76
C GLY A 101 -13.35 5.70 -2.31
N GLY A 102 -13.69 6.65 -1.43
CA GLY A 102 -14.85 6.58 -0.56
C GLY A 102 -16.18 6.23 -1.24
N CYS A 103 -16.88 5.25 -0.68
CA CYS A 103 -18.29 5.47 -0.39
C CYS A 103 -18.35 6.24 0.93
N ILE A 104 -18.11 7.55 0.87
CA ILE A 104 -18.67 8.46 1.87
C ILE A 104 -20.11 8.65 1.42
N SER A 105 -21.03 7.87 1.98
CA SER A 105 -22.45 8.22 1.95
C SER A 105 -22.74 9.27 3.00
#